data_AF-A0A967FHI3-F1
#
_entry.id   AF-A0A967FHI3-F1
#
_cell.length_a   1.000
_cell.length_b   1.000
_cell.length_c   1.000
_cell.angle_alpha   90.00
_cell.angle_beta   90.00
_cell.angle_gamma   90.00
#
_symmetry.space_group_name_H-M   'P 1'
#
loop_
_entity.id
_entity.type
_entity.pdbx_description
1 polymer ?
#
loop_
_entity_poly.entity_id
_entity_poly.type
_entity_poly.pdbx_seq_one_letter_code
_entity_poly.pdbx_strand_id
1 'polypeptide(L)'
;MQTTFQSPTVEERKLAILAHGSILLTFLLTVTTGGVGVLAAVLVPFFIWLLYRDRSPYIAFHALQATLYQMALISLFLALAGVVATILIIAWVITVALSILLIGLLLVPIAVGI
;
A
#
# COMPACT_ATOMS: atom_id res chain seq x y z
N MET A 1 -7.44 -43.50 -2.34
CA MET A 1 -6.11 -42.91 -2.06
C MET A 1 -6.17 -42.24 -0.69
N GLN A 2 -5.49 -42.80 0.31
CA GLN A 2 -5.32 -42.10 1.58
C GLN A 2 -4.24 -41.03 1.35
N THR A 3 -4.63 -39.76 1.34
CA THR A 3 -3.66 -38.66 1.40
C THR A 3 -3.11 -38.66 2.83
N THR A 4 -1.97 -39.31 3.05
CA THR A 4 -1.22 -39.11 4.29
C THR A 4 -0.89 -37.62 4.40
N PHE A 5 -1.56 -36.92 5.31
CA PHE A 5 -1.21 -35.56 5.68
C PHE A 5 0.17 -35.60 6.33
N GLN A 6 1.23 -35.48 5.51
CA GLN A 6 2.53 -35.18 6.07
C GLN A 6 2.43 -33.82 6.72
N SER A 7 2.80 -33.76 7.99
CA SER A 7 2.97 -32.50 8.68
C SER A 7 4.04 -31.69 7.95
N PRO A 8 3.81 -30.38 7.74
CA PRO A 8 4.80 -29.55 7.07
C PRO A 8 6.11 -29.56 7.86
N THR A 9 7.21 -29.49 7.14
CA THR A 9 8.54 -29.40 7.73
C THR A 9 8.75 -28.04 8.40
N VAL A 10 9.79 -27.92 9.24
CA VAL A 10 10.15 -26.64 9.87
C VAL A 10 10.51 -25.59 8.82
N GLU A 11 11.21 -25.98 7.75
CA GLU A 11 11.60 -25.06 6.69
C GLU A 11 10.39 -24.55 5.88
N GLU A 12 9.42 -25.41 5.59
CA GLU A 12 8.16 -24.98 4.98
C GLU A 12 7.38 -23.99 5.85
N ARG A 13 7.35 -24.22 7.17
CA ARG A 13 6.77 -23.27 8.13
C ARG A 13 7.51 -21.94 8.15
N LYS A 14 8.84 -21.93 8.11
CA LYS A 14 9.65 -20.70 8.05
C LYS A 14 9.35 -19.90 6.77
N LEU A 15 9.23 -20.57 5.63
CA LEU A 15 8.89 -19.91 4.36
C LEU A 15 7.45 -19.35 4.37
N ALA A 16 6.50 -20.06 4.97
CA ALA A 16 5.14 -19.53 5.16
C ALA A 16 5.15 -18.28 6.07
N ILE A 17 5.90 -18.32 7.19
CA ILE A 17 6.09 -17.16 8.08
C ILE A 17 6.71 -15.99 7.32
N LEU A 18 7.72 -16.25 6.48
CA LEU A 18 8.37 -15.20 5.67
C LEU A 18 7.38 -14.57 4.68
N ALA A 19 6.54 -15.38 4.03
CA ALA A 19 5.51 -14.90 3.11
C ALA A 19 4.52 -13.97 3.81
N HIS A 20 4.02 -14.32 5.00
CA HIS A 20 3.13 -13.44 5.77
C HIS A 20 3.87 -12.23 6.36
N GLY A 21 5.08 -12.44 6.88
CA GLY A 21 5.92 -11.40 7.49
C GLY A 21 6.34 -10.29 6.52
N SER A 22 6.29 -10.55 5.21
CA SER A 22 6.52 -9.53 4.18
C SER A 22 5.61 -8.30 4.30
N ILE A 23 4.47 -8.39 5.01
CA ILE A 23 3.62 -7.22 5.28
C ILE A 23 4.36 -6.14 6.07
N LEU A 24 5.30 -6.52 6.94
CA LEU A 24 6.11 -5.57 7.69
C LEU A 24 7.06 -4.80 6.77
N LEU A 25 7.60 -5.48 5.75
CA LEU A 25 8.38 -4.82 4.70
C LEU A 25 7.49 -3.89 3.87
N THR A 26 6.28 -4.31 3.49
CA THR A 26 5.30 -3.46 2.81
C THR A 26 5.03 -2.19 3.60
N PHE A 27 4.77 -2.32 4.91
CA PHE A 27 4.54 -1.19 5.80
C PHE A 27 5.74 -0.25 5.86
N LEU A 28 6.94 -0.79 6.10
CA LEU A 28 8.18 -0.01 6.17
C LEU A 28 8.43 0.79 4.89
N LEU A 29 8.33 0.15 3.73
CA LEU A 29 8.51 0.82 2.44
C LEU A 29 7.43 1.88 2.20
N THR A 30 6.18 1.57 2.54
CA THR A 30 5.06 2.52 2.36
C THR A 30 5.29 3.79 3.18
N VAL A 31 5.66 3.67 4.46
CA VAL A 31 5.86 4.84 5.34
C VAL A 31 7.09 5.65 4.93
N THR A 32 8.22 4.99 4.62
CA THR A 32 9.49 5.67 4.31
C THR A 32 9.50 6.36 2.94
N THR A 33 8.64 5.93 2.02
CA THR A 33 8.57 6.47 0.65
C THR A 33 7.37 7.37 0.40
N GLY A 34 6.58 7.69 1.44
CA GLY A 34 5.34 8.46 1.28
C GLY A 34 4.26 7.73 0.46
N GLY A 35 4.26 6.40 0.50
CA GLY A 35 3.23 5.55 -0.13
C GLY A 35 3.65 4.87 -1.43
N VAL A 36 4.73 5.31 -2.09
CA VAL A 36 5.14 4.77 -3.41
C VAL A 36 5.60 3.31 -3.32
N GLY A 37 6.26 2.94 -2.23
CA GLY A 37 6.83 1.61 -2.00
C GLY A 37 5.80 0.50 -1.75
N VAL A 38 4.51 0.83 -1.69
CA VAL A 38 3.43 -0.12 -1.36
C VAL A 38 3.36 -1.28 -2.37
N LEU A 39 3.70 -1.04 -3.65
CA LEU A 39 3.65 -2.04 -4.71
C LEU A 39 4.85 -2.98 -4.76
N ALA A 40 6.00 -2.58 -4.20
CA ALA A 40 7.23 -3.37 -4.31
C ALA A 40 7.22 -4.61 -3.39
N ALA A 41 6.58 -4.52 -2.23
CA ALA A 41 6.67 -5.57 -1.22
C ALA A 41 5.70 -6.74 -1.42
N VAL A 42 4.57 -6.54 -2.10
CA VAL A 42 3.66 -7.65 -2.48
C VAL A 42 4.33 -8.67 -3.41
N LEU A 43 5.42 -8.25 -4.06
CA LEU A 43 6.23 -9.14 -4.89
C LEU A 43 6.88 -10.26 -4.06
N VAL A 44 7.16 -10.05 -2.77
CA VAL A 44 7.80 -11.06 -1.92
C VAL A 44 6.95 -12.33 -1.79
N PRO A 45 5.71 -12.29 -1.26
CA PRO A 45 4.88 -13.48 -1.17
C PRO A 45 4.49 -14.02 -2.55
N PHE A 46 4.36 -13.15 -3.56
CA PHE A 46 4.08 -13.57 -4.94
C PHE A 46 5.22 -14.40 -5.53
N PHE A 47 6.48 -13.98 -5.36
CA PHE A 47 7.64 -14.75 -5.82
C PHE A 47 7.80 -16.04 -5.03
N ILE A 48 7.53 -16.05 -3.72
CA ILE A 48 7.53 -17.29 -2.93
C ILE A 48 6.48 -18.26 -3.50
N TRP A 49 5.26 -17.78 -3.80
CA TRP A 49 4.24 -18.61 -4.45
C TRP A 49 4.74 -19.15 -5.79
N LEU A 50 5.26 -18.30 -6.68
CA LEU A 50 5.71 -18.71 -8.00
C LEU A 50 6.81 -19.78 -7.95
N LEU A 51 7.75 -19.66 -7.02
CA LEU A 51 8.88 -20.58 -6.87
C LEU A 51 8.49 -21.93 -6.23
N TYR A 52 7.43 -21.96 -5.42
CA TYR A 52 7.05 -23.14 -4.63
C TYR A 52 5.69 -23.76 -5.01
N ARG A 53 4.95 -23.17 -5.96
CA ARG A 53 3.60 -23.65 -6.38
C ARG A 53 3.57 -25.14 -6.77
N ASP A 54 4.64 -25.63 -7.39
CA ASP A 54 4.75 -27.01 -7.88
C ASP A 54 5.57 -27.91 -6.93
N ARG A 55 6.11 -27.35 -5.83
CA ARG A 55 7.06 -28.03 -4.92
C ARG A 55 6.46 -28.36 -3.56
N SER A 56 5.64 -27.46 -3.00
CA SER A 56 5.01 -27.62 -1.70
C SER A 56 3.62 -27.01 -1.70
N PRO A 57 2.55 -27.82 -1.61
CA PRO A 57 1.19 -27.33 -1.49
C PRO A 57 1.00 -26.41 -0.28
N TYR A 58 1.71 -26.69 0.82
CA TYR A 58 1.65 -25.90 2.04
C TYR A 58 2.23 -24.48 1.85
N ILE A 59 3.45 -24.37 1.32
CA ILE A 59 4.06 -23.07 1.03
C ILE A 59 3.22 -22.30 0.00
N ALA A 60 2.80 -22.99 -1.06
CA ALA A 60 2.02 -22.38 -2.14
C ALA A 60 0.73 -21.75 -1.62
N PHE A 61 -0.02 -22.46 -0.76
CA PHE A 61 -1.25 -21.96 -0.18
C PHE A 61 -1.02 -20.69 0.66
N HIS A 62 -0.07 -20.72 1.59
CA HIS A 62 0.21 -19.58 2.47
C HIS A 62 0.77 -18.37 1.72
N ALA A 63 1.66 -18.61 0.74
CA ALA A 63 2.22 -17.55 -0.07
C ALA A 63 1.17 -16.88 -0.97
N LEU A 64 0.27 -17.67 -1.57
CA LEU A 64 -0.86 -17.12 -2.34
C LEU A 64 -1.83 -16.36 -1.44
N GLN A 65 -2.17 -16.90 -0.27
CA GLN A 65 -3.04 -16.24 0.70
C GLN A 65 -2.44 -14.90 1.15
N ALA A 66 -1.15 -14.86 1.48
CA ALA A 66 -0.44 -13.63 1.82
C ALA A 66 -0.45 -12.62 0.67
N THR A 67 -0.24 -13.08 -0.57
CA THR A 67 -0.30 -12.23 -1.77
C THR A 67 -1.69 -11.61 -1.94
N LEU A 68 -2.75 -12.42 -1.86
CA LEU A 68 -4.13 -11.95 -2.03
C LEU A 68 -4.54 -10.95 -0.95
N TYR A 69 -4.21 -11.21 0.32
CA TYR A 69 -4.51 -10.26 1.39
C TYR A 69 -3.73 -8.96 1.26
N GLN A 70 -2.46 -9.03 0.87
CA GLN A 70 -1.69 -7.81 0.61
C GLN A 70 -2.25 -7.03 -0.57
N MET A 71 -2.61 -7.68 -1.68
CA MET A 71 -3.25 -6.99 -2.81
C MET A 71 -4.59 -6.34 -2.42
N ALA A 72 -5.40 -7.00 -1.59
CA ALA A 72 -6.64 -6.43 -1.08
C ALA A 72 -6.39 -5.19 -0.23
N LEU A 73 -5.42 -5.24 0.69
CA LEU A 73 -5.03 -4.10 1.53
C LEU A 73 -4.44 -2.95 0.71
N ILE A 74 -3.59 -3.25 -0.28
CA ILE A 74 -3.02 -2.25 -1.19
C ILE A 74 -4.13 -1.57 -1.98
N SER A 75 -5.07 -2.34 -2.52
CA SER A 75 -6.19 -1.79 -3.30
C SER A 75 -7.05 -0.85 -2.44
N LEU A 76 -7.34 -1.26 -1.20
CA LEU A 76 -8.07 -0.43 -0.24
C LEU A 76 -7.28 0.84 0.12
N PHE A 77 -5.98 0.71 0.37
CA PHE A 77 -5.10 1.84 0.67
C PHE A 77 -5.07 2.85 -0.49
N LEU A 78 -4.89 2.40 -1.73
CA LEU A 78 -4.87 3.27 -2.90
C LEU A 78 -6.21 3.96 -3.14
N ALA A 79 -7.33 3.27 -2.94
CA ALA A 79 -8.65 3.87 -3.04
C ALA A 79 -8.85 4.99 -2.00
N LEU A 80 -8.51 4.73 -0.73
CA LEU A 80 -8.60 5.72 0.34
C LEU A 80 -7.64 6.89 0.11
N ALA A 81 -6.39 6.62 -0.28
CA ALA A 81 -5.40 7.63 -0.60
C ALA A 81 -5.87 8.53 -1.76
N GLY A 82 -6.50 7.96 -2.79
CA GLY A 82 -7.07 8.71 -3.91
C GLY A 82 -8.21 9.64 -3.48
N VAL A 83 -9.11 9.18 -2.62
CA VAL A 83 -10.20 10.01 -2.05
C VAL A 83 -9.62 11.16 -1.24
N VAL A 84 -8.69 10.86 -0.32
CA VAL A 84 -8.05 11.89 0.52
C VAL A 84 -7.29 12.89 -0.34
N ALA A 85 -6.50 12.44 -1.32
CA ALA A 85 -5.77 13.30 -2.23
C ALA A 85 -6.71 14.24 -3.01
N THR A 86 -7.84 13.73 -3.50
CA THR A 86 -8.84 14.53 -4.22
C THR A 86 -9.40 15.64 -3.34
N ILE A 87 -9.80 15.31 -2.10
CA ILE A 87 -10.32 16.30 -1.14
C ILE A 87 -9.26 17.37 -0.85
N LEU A 88 -8.02 16.97 -0.61
CA LEU A 88 -6.93 17.89 -0.32
C LEU A 88 -6.64 18.80 -1.51
N ILE A 89 -6.61 18.28 -2.73
CA ILE A 89 -6.41 19.07 -3.95
C ILE A 89 -7.50 20.14 -4.07
N ILE A 90 -8.77 19.77 -3.89
CA ILE A 90 -9.90 20.71 -3.94
C ILE A 90 -9.74 21.79 -2.86
N ALA A 91 -9.43 21.39 -1.61
CA ALA A 91 -9.23 22.32 -0.52
C ALA A 91 -8.08 23.30 -0.79
N TRP A 92 -6.96 22.82 -1.33
CA TRP A 92 -5.82 23.66 -1.70
C TRP A 92 -6.16 24.63 -2.84
N VAL A 93 -6.87 24.19 -3.87
CA VAL A 93 -7.32 25.06 -4.97
C VAL A 93 -8.21 26.18 -4.45
N ILE A 94 -9.18 25.86 -3.60
CA ILE A 94 -10.07 26.86 -2.97
C ILE A 94 -9.24 27.83 -2.12
N THR A 95 -8.32 27.31 -1.31
CA THR A 95 -7.47 28.13 -0.42
C THR A 95 -6.61 29.11 -1.22
N VAL A 96 -6.00 28.67 -2.31
CA VAL A 96 -5.18 29.53 -3.19
C VAL A 96 -6.05 30.60 -3.85
N ALA A 97 -7.22 30.23 -4.38
CA ALA A 97 -8.13 31.19 -5.02
C ALA A 97 -8.61 32.28 -4.04
N LEU A 98 -9.03 31.87 -2.83
CA LEU A 98 -9.43 32.81 -1.77
C LEU A 98 -8.26 33.67 -1.30
N SER A 99 -7.05 33.12 -1.23
CA SER A 99 -5.85 33.89 -0.86
C SER A 99 -5.53 34.97 -1.88
N ILE A 100 -5.64 34.68 -3.18
CA ILE A 100 -5.46 35.67 -4.25
C ILE A 100 -6.50 36.79 -4.12
N LEU A 101 -7.77 36.44 -3.91
CA LEU A 101 -8.86 37.40 -3.73
C LEU A 101 -8.63 38.29 -2.50
N LEU A 102 -8.26 37.69 -1.37
CA LEU A 102 -7.97 38.38 -0.12
C LEU A 102 -6.79 39.35 -0.28
N ILE A 103 -5.69 38.91 -0.90
CA ILE A 103 -4.54 39.78 -1.19
C ILE A 103 -4.97 40.95 -2.07
N GLY A 104 -5.73 40.69 -3.14
CA GLY A 104 -6.26 41.76 -4.01
C GLY A 104 -7.09 42.78 -3.22
N LEU A 105 -7.99 42.31 -2.34
CA LEU A 105 -8.81 43.16 -1.48
C LEU A 105 -7.96 43.99 -0.50
N LEU A 106 -6.93 43.39 0.11
CA LEU A 106 -6.03 44.06 1.05
C LEU A 106 -5.18 45.16 0.37
N LEU A 107 -4.93 45.06 -0.93
CA LEU A 107 -4.17 46.04 -1.70
C LEU A 107 -5.01 47.22 -2.20
N VAL A 108 -6.34 47.18 -2.09
CA VAL A 108 -7.23 48.26 -2.54
C VAL A 108 -6.92 49.62 -1.90
N PRO A 109 -6.67 49.75 -0.57
CA PRO A 109 -6.35 51.04 0.04
C PRO A 109 -5.12 51.70 -0.61
N ILE A 110 -4.05 50.91 -0.75
CA ILE A 110 -2.80 51.32 -1.39
C ILE A 110 -3.05 51.78 -2.83
N ALA A 111 -3.86 51.05 -3.60
CA ALA A 111 -4.16 51.38 -4.99
C ALA A 111 -4.97 52.67 -5.15
N VAL A 112 -5.82 53.00 -4.17
CA VAL A 112 -6.66 54.21 -4.17
C VAL A 112 -5.95 55.40 -3.49
N GLY A 113 -4.78 55.17 -2.87
CA GLY A 113 -3.97 56.21 -2.24
C GLY A 113 -4.44 56.59 -0.83
N ILE A 114 -5.12 55.67 -0.12
CA ILE A 114 -5.58 55.81 1.27
C ILE A 114 -4.87 54.81 2.19
#